data_AF-A0A7M3ZUC1-F1
#
_entry.id   AF-A0A7M3ZUC1-F1
#
_cell.length_a   1.000
_cell.length_b   1.000
_cell.length_c   1.000
_cell.angle_alpha   90.00
_cell.angle_beta   90.00
_cell.angle_gamma   90.00
#
_symmetry.space_group_name_H-M   'P 1'
#
loop_
_entity.id
_entity.type
_entity.pdbx_description
1 polymer ?
#
loop_
_entity_poly.entity_id
_entity_poly.type
_entity_poly.pdbx_seq_one_letter_code
_entity_poly.pdbx_strand_id
1 'polypeptide(L)'
;MAQERGWLLLTNDDGIEAVGLETLVKALHDEGYPVAVLAPSGNHSATGMRINLMKPMAYRPRDDLVERWGLNPHTTPVHLFELDGTPCDTMIVALDGGLNHLV
;
A
#
# COMPACT_ATOMS: atom_id res chain seq x y z
N MET A 1 -5.37 -21.75 -2.38
CA MET A 1 -6.30 -20.92 -3.17
C MET A 1 -5.83 -19.47 -3.36
N ALA A 2 -4.81 -18.95 -2.63
CA ALA A 2 -4.16 -17.68 -2.97
C ALA A 2 -3.11 -17.79 -4.10
N GLN A 3 -2.49 -18.97 -4.27
CA GLN A 3 -1.37 -19.21 -5.20
C GLN A 3 -1.71 -19.07 -6.70
N GLU A 4 -2.99 -19.12 -7.09
CA GLU A 4 -3.40 -18.98 -8.50
C GLU A 4 -3.68 -17.53 -8.91
N ARG A 5 -3.77 -16.59 -7.96
CA ARG A 5 -4.09 -15.19 -8.22
C ARG A 5 -2.84 -14.33 -8.12
N GLY A 6 -2.68 -13.41 -9.07
CA GLY A 6 -1.58 -12.45 -9.07
C GLY A 6 -1.68 -11.46 -7.90
N TRP A 7 -0.55 -10.84 -7.55
CA TRP A 7 -0.49 -9.76 -6.56
C TRP A 7 -1.12 -8.48 -7.11
N LEU A 8 -1.88 -7.79 -6.24
CA LEU A 8 -2.40 -6.46 -6.51
C LEU A 8 -1.59 -5.43 -5.73
N LEU A 9 -0.90 -4.54 -6.46
CA LEU A 9 -0.26 -3.37 -5.88
C LEU A 9 -1.26 -2.20 -5.87
N LEU A 10 -1.48 -1.60 -4.71
CA LEU A 10 -2.43 -0.51 -4.50
C LEU A 10 -1.75 0.74 -3.94
N THR A 11 -2.27 1.90 -4.32
CA THR A 11 -2.00 3.22 -3.72
C THR A 11 -3.26 4.08 -3.85
N ASN A 12 -3.24 5.25 -3.22
CA ASN A 12 -4.18 6.35 -3.45
C ASN A 12 -3.45 7.70 -3.29
N ASP A 13 -4.19 8.80 -3.39
CA ASP A 13 -3.77 10.16 -3.06
C ASP A 13 -4.29 10.65 -1.71
N ASP A 14 -5.34 10.05 -1.13
CA ASP A 14 -5.86 10.44 0.17
C ASP A 14 -4.99 10.00 1.37
N GLY A 15 -4.08 9.06 1.15
CA GLY A 15 -3.17 8.50 2.16
C GLY A 15 -3.58 7.12 2.68
N ILE A 16 -2.66 6.48 3.42
CA ILE A 16 -2.77 5.07 3.83
C ILE A 16 -3.97 4.78 4.76
N GLU A 17 -4.39 5.74 5.58
CA GLU A 17 -5.53 5.60 6.51
C GLU A 17 -6.86 6.08 5.90
N ALA A 18 -6.91 6.33 4.59
CA ALA A 18 -8.15 6.74 3.93
C ALA A 18 -9.18 5.61 3.93
N VAL A 19 -10.42 5.94 4.32
CA VAL A 19 -11.54 4.97 4.39
C VAL A 19 -11.77 4.24 3.07
N GLY A 20 -11.60 4.93 1.93
CA GLY A 20 -11.75 4.32 0.60
C GLY A 20 -10.70 3.24 0.33
N LEU A 21 -9.44 3.49 0.71
CA LEU A 21 -8.35 2.53 0.56
C LEU A 21 -8.54 1.34 1.51
N GLU A 22 -8.86 1.61 2.78
CA GLU A 22 -9.19 0.56 3.76
C GLU A 22 -10.30 -0.36 3.23
N THR A 23 -11.39 0.21 2.71
CA THR A 23 -12.53 -0.55 2.20
C THR A 23 -12.14 -1.43 1.02
N LEU A 24 -11.35 -0.90 0.09
CA LEU A 24 -10.87 -1.65 -1.07
C LEU A 24 -9.96 -2.82 -0.67
N VAL A 25 -9.01 -2.57 0.24
CA VAL A 25 -8.07 -3.59 0.73
C VAL A 25 -8.83 -4.73 1.41
N LYS A 26 -9.79 -4.42 2.29
CA LYS A 26 -10.63 -5.43 2.95
C LYS A 26 -11.40 -6.28 1.96
N ALA A 27 -12.11 -5.65 1.02
CA ALA A 27 -12.89 -6.36 0.02
C ALA A 27 -12.02 -7.30 -0.84
N LEU A 28 -10.84 -6.87 -1.25
CA LEU A 28 -9.90 -7.70 -2.01
C LEU A 28 -9.33 -8.85 -1.17
N HIS A 29 -9.01 -8.58 0.10
CA HIS A 29 -8.49 -9.58 1.03
C HIS A 29 -9.51 -10.69 1.31
N ASP A 30 -10.77 -10.32 1.55
CA ASP A 30 -11.89 -11.25 1.79
C ASP A 30 -12.16 -12.14 0.58
N GLU A 31 -11.98 -11.60 -0.63
CA GLU A 31 -12.05 -12.34 -1.90
C GLU A 31 -10.81 -13.19 -2.20
N GLY A 32 -9.79 -13.17 -1.33
CA GLY A 32 -8.59 -14.00 -1.42
C GLY A 32 -7.51 -13.48 -2.38
N TYR A 33 -7.53 -12.19 -2.74
CA TYR A 33 -6.46 -11.58 -3.53
C TYR A 33 -5.26 -11.20 -2.65
N PRO A 34 -4.02 -11.60 -2.99
CA PRO A 34 -2.83 -11.08 -2.35
C PRO A 34 -2.67 -9.57 -2.63
N VAL A 35 -2.49 -8.76 -1.58
CA VAL A 35 -2.44 -7.30 -1.69
C VAL A 35 -1.15 -6.74 -1.11
N ALA A 36 -0.49 -5.87 -1.87
CA ALA A 36 0.57 -5.00 -1.38
C ALA A 36 0.12 -3.54 -1.50
N VAL A 37 0.20 -2.76 -0.42
CA VAL A 37 -0.17 -1.35 -0.40
C VAL A 37 1.07 -0.53 -0.10
N LEU A 38 1.36 0.43 -0.97
CA LEU A 38 2.31 1.51 -0.72
C LEU A 38 1.56 2.81 -0.95
N ALA A 39 1.20 3.51 0.11
CA ALA A 39 0.41 4.74 0.02
C ALA A 39 1.07 5.88 0.81
N PRO A 40 0.73 7.14 0.48
CA PRO A 40 1.26 8.28 1.21
C PRO A 40 0.90 8.31 2.69
N SER A 41 1.72 8.96 3.51
CA SER A 41 1.46 9.23 4.93
C SER A 41 0.23 10.09 5.19
N GLY A 42 -0.16 10.93 4.22
CA GLY A 42 -1.32 11.80 4.31
C GLY A 42 -1.89 12.18 2.96
N ASN A 43 -2.80 13.15 2.96
CA ASN A 43 -3.51 13.57 1.75
C ASN A 43 -2.60 14.37 0.79
N HIS A 44 -2.59 13.95 -0.47
CA HIS A 44 -1.93 14.55 -1.62
C HIS A 44 -2.88 14.76 -2.81
N SER A 45 -4.19 14.92 -2.55
CA SER A 45 -5.17 15.24 -3.58
C SER A 45 -4.81 16.53 -4.32
N ALA A 46 -5.14 16.58 -5.60
CA ALA A 46 -4.83 17.69 -6.51
C ALA A 46 -3.33 18.04 -6.68
N THR A 47 -2.40 17.13 -6.34
CA THR A 47 -0.95 17.36 -6.53
C THR A 47 -0.41 16.95 -7.91
N GLY A 48 -1.26 16.42 -8.80
CA GLY A 48 -0.87 15.99 -10.14
C GLY A 48 0.16 14.85 -10.12
N MET A 49 1.11 14.85 -11.05
CA MET A 49 2.17 13.84 -11.17
C MET A 49 3.47 14.28 -10.47
N ARG A 50 3.36 14.86 -9.27
CA ARG A 50 4.54 15.36 -8.54
C ARG A 50 5.44 14.20 -8.12
N ILE A 51 6.74 14.34 -8.35
CA ILE A 51 7.76 13.37 -7.93
C ILE A 51 8.78 14.09 -7.04
N ASN A 52 9.23 13.43 -5.99
CA ASN A 52 10.28 13.90 -5.10
C ASN A 52 11.66 13.37 -5.55
N LEU A 53 12.58 14.28 -5.89
CA LEU A 53 13.88 13.91 -6.47
C LEU A 53 15.05 13.90 -5.45
N MET A 54 14.95 14.66 -4.35
CA MET A 54 16.12 14.97 -3.52
C MET A 54 15.84 14.97 -2.02
N LYS A 55 14.57 14.85 -1.59
CA LYS A 55 14.24 14.74 -0.17
C LYS A 55 14.18 13.25 0.21
N PRO A 56 14.88 12.80 1.26
CA PRO A 56 14.66 11.47 1.81
C PRO A 56 13.19 11.27 2.19
N MET A 57 12.62 10.13 1.83
CA MET A 57 11.25 9.75 2.17
C MET A 57 11.30 8.63 3.20
N ALA A 58 10.63 8.84 4.33
CA ALA A 58 10.51 7.80 5.34
C ALA A 58 9.59 6.69 4.83
N TYR A 59 10.04 5.44 4.96
CA TYR A 59 9.29 4.23 4.62
C TYR A 59 9.00 3.45 5.90
N ARG A 60 7.74 3.07 6.12
CA ARG A 60 7.32 2.46 7.38
C ARG A 60 6.28 1.35 7.14
N PRO A 61 6.47 0.13 7.69
CA PRO A 61 5.41 -0.88 7.73
C PRO A 61 4.26 -0.44 8.65
N ARG A 62 3.03 -0.79 8.27
CA ARG A 62 1.79 -0.49 9.01
C ARG A 62 1.11 -1.75 9.53
N ASP A 63 1.85 -2.54 10.30
CA ASP A 63 1.32 -3.74 10.96
C ASP A 63 0.17 -3.40 11.93
N ASP A 64 0.18 -2.18 12.49
CA ASP A 64 -0.92 -1.65 13.29
C ASP A 64 -2.24 -1.54 12.50
N LEU A 65 -2.18 -1.27 11.20
CA LEU A 65 -3.36 -1.23 10.33
C LEU A 65 -3.82 -2.62 9.94
N VAL A 66 -2.90 -3.59 9.79
CA VAL A 66 -3.28 -4.99 9.53
C VAL A 66 -4.19 -5.50 10.65
N GLU A 67 -3.79 -5.27 11.90
CA GLU A 67 -4.61 -5.63 13.07
C GLU A 67 -5.89 -4.80 13.15
N ARG A 68 -5.80 -3.46 13.04
CA ARG A 68 -6.96 -2.56 13.13
C ARG A 68 -8.02 -2.84 12.07
N TRP A 69 -7.61 -3.22 10.86
CA TRP A 69 -8.49 -3.54 9.76
C TRP A 69 -9.02 -4.98 9.80
N GLY A 70 -8.54 -5.81 10.75
CA GLY A 70 -8.97 -7.20 10.88
C GLY A 70 -8.52 -8.09 9.72
N LEU A 71 -7.40 -7.75 9.09
CA LEU A 71 -6.85 -8.53 7.99
C LEU A 71 -6.06 -9.72 8.55
N ASN A 72 -6.12 -10.87 7.88
CA ASN A 72 -5.41 -12.07 8.30
C ASN A 72 -4.37 -12.51 7.26
N PRO A 73 -3.08 -12.12 7.44
CA PRO A 73 -2.00 -12.50 6.53
C PRO A 73 -1.80 -14.01 6.37
N HIS A 74 -2.26 -14.84 7.32
CA HIS A 74 -2.15 -16.30 7.24
C HIS A 74 -3.16 -16.92 6.27
N THR A 75 -4.30 -16.26 6.02
CA THR A 75 -5.30 -16.73 5.05
C THR A 75 -5.07 -16.15 3.68
N THR A 76 -4.84 -14.84 3.60
CA THR A 76 -4.60 -14.11 2.36
C THR A 76 -3.43 -13.14 2.58
N PRO A 77 -2.31 -13.26 1.84
CA PRO A 77 -1.16 -12.39 2.03
C PRO A 77 -1.52 -10.91 1.89
N VAL A 78 -1.09 -10.09 2.84
CA VAL A 78 -1.30 -8.65 2.81
C VAL A 78 -0.13 -7.89 3.44
N HIS A 79 0.25 -6.81 2.79
CA HIS A 79 1.39 -5.99 3.17
C HIS A 79 1.01 -4.51 3.05
N LEU A 80 1.15 -3.75 4.14
CA LEU A 80 0.78 -2.34 4.19
C LEU A 80 2.00 -1.49 4.54
N PHE A 81 2.32 -0.52 3.67
CA PHE A 81 3.42 0.40 3.88
C PHE A 81 2.99 1.84 3.63
N GLU A 82 3.56 2.69 4.46
CA GLU A 82 3.43 4.13 4.40
C GLU A 82 4.73 4.74 3.89
N LEU A 83 4.62 5.72 2.99
CA LEU A 83 5.74 6.53 2.50
C LEU A 83 5.45 8.02 2.70
N ASP A 84 6.42 8.80 3.18
CA ASP A 84 6.36 10.27 3.21
C ASP A 84 6.62 10.89 1.82
N GLY A 85 5.85 10.43 0.82
CA GLY A 85 5.99 10.78 -0.60
C GLY A 85 4.65 10.94 -1.30
N THR A 86 4.66 11.30 -2.58
CA THR A 86 3.44 11.39 -3.40
C THR A 86 2.96 10.02 -3.87
N PRO A 87 1.76 9.93 -4.47
CA PRO A 87 1.31 8.68 -5.10
C PRO A 87 2.22 8.19 -6.24
N CYS A 88 2.92 9.10 -6.92
CA CYS A 88 3.92 8.71 -7.92
C CYS A 88 5.17 8.15 -7.23
N ASP A 89 5.62 8.78 -6.15
CA ASP A 89 6.77 8.30 -5.37
C ASP A 89 6.51 6.90 -4.79
N THR A 90 5.31 6.64 -4.26
CA THR A 90 4.95 5.33 -3.70
C THR A 90 5.02 4.22 -4.75
N MET A 91 4.54 4.49 -5.97
CA MET A 91 4.61 3.55 -7.09
C MET A 91 6.04 3.33 -7.59
N ILE A 92 6.84 4.40 -7.69
CA ILE A 92 8.26 4.27 -8.06
C ILE A 92 8.98 3.43 -7.02
N VAL A 93 8.85 3.75 -5.73
CA VAL A 93 9.49 3.00 -4.65
C VAL A 93 9.04 1.55 -4.62
N ALA A 94 7.74 1.27 -4.84
CA ALA A 94 7.24 -0.09 -4.94
C ALA A 94 7.98 -0.89 -6.02
N LEU A 95 8.04 -0.34 -7.24
CA LEU A 95 8.54 -1.03 -8.42
C LEU A 95 10.08 -1.07 -8.50
N ASP A 96 10.77 -0.08 -7.94
CA ASP A 96 12.24 0.03 -7.97
C ASP A 96 12.95 -0.83 -6.91
N GLY A 97 12.19 -1.48 -6.03
CA GLY A 97 12.75 -2.44 -5.08
C GLY A 97 11.91 -2.67 -3.83
N GLY A 98 10.96 -1.78 -3.53
CA GLY A 98 10.08 -1.89 -2.35
C GLY A 98 9.33 -3.22 -2.29
N LEU A 99 8.87 -3.74 -3.44
CA LEU A 99 8.20 -5.04 -3.51
C LEU A 99 9.13 -6.23 -3.25
N ASN A 100 10.44 -6.12 -3.51
CA ASN A 100 11.40 -7.19 -3.26
C ASN A 100 11.62 -7.43 -1.76
N HIS A 101 11.14 -6.53 -0.90
CA HIS A 101 11.16 -6.71 0.55
C HIS A 101 9.92 -7.44 1.09
N LEU A 102 8.97 -7.81 0.22
CA LEU A 102 7.71 -8.47 0.60
C LEU A 102 7.75 -10.00 0.47
N VAL A 103 8.66 -10.54 -0.34
CA VAL A 103 8.78 -11.95 -0.73
C VAL A 103 10.20 -12.48 -0.62
#